data_AF-A0A536DXR5-F1
#
_entry.id   AF-A0A536DXR5-F1
#
_cell.length_a   1.000
_cell.length_b   1.000
_cell.length_c   1.000
_cell.angle_alpha   90.00
_cell.angle_beta   90.00
_cell.angle_gamma   90.00
#
_symmetry.space_group_name_H-M   'P 1'
#
loop_
_entity.id
_entity.type
_entity.pdbx_description
1 polymer ?
#
loop_
_entity_poly.entity_id
_entity_poly.type
_entity_poly.pdbx_seq_one_letter_code
_entity_poly.pdbx_strand_id
1 'polypeptide(L)'
;MAAVQKVAQAAGGKLEQFFWSFGDDDYLAIIDAPDDISAAAVSVAVGSSGSLRNLRTIKLITPEEGRKVLEKAKAAKTAYAPPGAKTPAAVR
;
A
#
# COMPACT_ATOMS: atom_id res chain seq x y z
N MET A 1 17.67 -12.94 0.25
CA MET A 1 16.39 -13.38 -0.34
C MET A 1 15.68 -14.47 0.46
N ALA A 2 16.35 -15.56 0.87
CA ALA A 2 15.72 -16.71 1.51
C ALA A 2 14.89 -16.38 2.77
N ALA A 3 15.31 -15.40 3.59
CA ALA A 3 14.56 -14.98 4.77
C ALA A 3 13.19 -14.35 4.40
N VAL A 4 13.17 -13.45 3.41
CA VAL A 4 11.94 -12.79 2.94
C VAL A 4 10.98 -13.81 2.31
N GLN A 5 11.52 -14.75 1.54
CA GLN A 5 10.72 -15.84 0.97
C GLN A 5 10.09 -16.72 2.05
N LYS A 6 10.85 -17.10 3.08
CA LYS A 6 10.35 -17.94 4.18
C LYS A 6 9.25 -17.25 4.99
N VAL A 7 9.42 -15.96 5.30
CA VAL A 7 8.39 -15.23 6.07
C VAL A 7 7.11 -15.04 5.24
N ALA A 8 7.22 -14.77 3.94
CA ALA A 8 6.06 -14.71 3.05
C ALA A 8 5.32 -16.05 3.00
N GLN A 9 6.05 -17.16 2.82
CA GLN A 9 5.48 -18.51 2.78
C GLN A 9 4.82 -18.91 4.11
N ALA A 10 5.41 -18.54 5.24
CA ALA A 10 4.83 -18.81 6.56
C ALA A 10 3.48 -18.10 6.76
N ALA A 11 3.27 -16.96 6.08
CA ALA A 11 1.99 -16.24 6.05
C ALA A 11 1.08 -16.65 4.87
N GLY A 12 1.42 -17.73 4.15
CA GLY A 12 0.63 -18.21 3.00
C GLY A 12 0.80 -17.42 1.70
N GLY A 13 1.77 -16.48 1.65
CA GLY A 13 2.09 -15.71 0.46
C GLY A 13 3.35 -16.20 -0.28
N LYS A 14 3.72 -15.48 -1.34
CA LYS A 14 4.95 -15.71 -2.11
C LYS A 14 5.69 -14.41 -2.38
N LEU A 15 7.01 -14.48 -2.39
CA LEU A 15 7.86 -13.39 -2.85
C LEU A 15 7.90 -13.40 -4.38
N GLU A 16 7.36 -12.36 -5.00
CA GLU A 16 7.35 -12.19 -6.46
C GLU A 16 8.70 -11.66 -6.95
N GLN A 17 9.13 -10.54 -6.35
CA GLN A 17 10.31 -9.80 -6.79
C GLN A 17 10.99 -9.13 -5.60
N PHE A 18 12.30 -8.92 -5.72
CA PHE A 18 13.08 -8.19 -4.73
C PHE A 18 14.17 -7.39 -5.44
N PHE A 19 14.27 -6.12 -5.07
CA PHE A 19 15.15 -5.14 -5.68
C PHE A 19 16.01 -4.46 -4.62
N TRP A 20 17.19 -4.04 -5.06
CA TRP A 20 17.94 -2.98 -4.40
C TRP A 20 17.46 -1.65 -4.96
N SER A 21 17.28 -0.65 -4.10
CA SER A 21 16.88 0.69 -4.48
C SER A 21 17.80 1.73 -3.89
N PHE A 22 18.03 2.81 -4.64
CA PHE A 22 18.62 4.03 -4.11
C PHE A 22 17.50 4.98 -3.69
N GLY A 23 17.62 5.60 -2.52
CA GLY A 23 16.61 6.51 -1.98
C GLY A 23 16.47 6.36 -0.47
N ASP A 24 15.26 6.60 0.05
CA ASP A 24 14.97 6.50 1.48
C ASP A 24 15.00 5.06 2.00
N ASP A 25 14.73 4.08 1.13
CA ASP A 25 14.67 2.66 1.43
C ASP A 25 15.68 1.91 0.54
N ASP A 26 16.50 1.03 1.13
CA ASP A 26 17.55 0.26 0.42
C ASP A 26 16.98 -0.94 -0.38
N TYR A 27 15.75 -1.36 -0.06
CA TYR A 27 15.12 -2.55 -0.62
C TYR A 27 13.66 -2.32 -0.96
N LEU A 28 13.22 -2.95 -2.05
CA LEU A 28 11.80 -3.09 -2.41
C LEU A 28 11.50 -4.57 -2.66
N ALA A 29 10.48 -5.09 -2.00
CA ALA A 29 9.98 -6.44 -2.23
C ALA A 29 8.51 -6.41 -2.65
N ILE A 30 8.15 -7.22 -3.65
CA ILE A 30 6.76 -7.45 -4.04
C ILE A 30 6.37 -8.82 -3.50
N ILE A 31 5.34 -8.86 -2.67
CA ILE A 31 4.80 -10.09 -2.08
C ILE A 31 3.36 -10.23 -2.54
N ASP A 32 3.03 -11.38 -3.12
CA ASP A 32 1.66 -11.78 -3.41
C ASP A 32 1.14 -12.55 -2.18
N ALA A 33 0.23 -11.93 -1.45
CA ALA A 33 -0.36 -12.44 -0.22
C ALA A 33 -1.84 -12.75 -0.46
N PRO A 34 -2.41 -13.79 0.19
CA PRO A 34 -3.79 -14.21 -0.06
C PRO A 34 -4.82 -13.18 0.39
N ASP A 35 -4.49 -12.35 1.38
CA ASP A 35 -5.33 -11.28 1.91
C ASP A 35 -4.51 -10.21 2.66
N ASP A 36 -5.18 -9.11 3.04
CA ASP A 36 -4.57 -7.98 3.73
C ASP A 36 -4.04 -8.36 5.13
N ILE A 37 -4.65 -9.34 5.81
CA ILE A 37 -4.21 -9.78 7.14
C ILE A 37 -2.89 -10.54 7.02
N SER A 38 -2.77 -11.39 6.01
CA SER A 38 -1.55 -12.13 5.70
C SER A 38 -0.41 -11.18 5.31
N ALA A 39 -0.69 -10.17 4.49
CA ALA A 39 0.29 -9.12 4.17
C ALA A 39 0.73 -8.33 5.42
N ALA A 40 -0.22 -7.96 6.28
CA ALA A 40 0.07 -7.26 7.54
C ALA A 40 0.89 -8.13 8.50
N ALA A 41 0.61 -9.43 8.58
CA ALA A 41 1.36 -10.38 9.40
C ALA A 41 2.83 -10.46 8.98
N VAL A 42 3.11 -10.51 7.67
CA VAL A 42 4.49 -10.43 7.16
C VAL A 42 5.15 -9.12 7.56
N SER A 43 4.46 -8.00 7.36
CA SER A 43 4.98 -6.67 7.71
C SER A 43 5.35 -6.57 9.19
N VAL A 44 4.46 -7.02 10.08
CA VAL A 44 4.71 -7.01 11.53
C VAL A 44 5.86 -7.94 11.92
N ALA A 45 5.89 -9.16 11.37
CA ALA A 45 6.96 -10.12 11.66
C ALA A 45 8.34 -9.59 11.23
N VAL A 46 8.43 -8.98 10.05
CA VAL A 46 9.67 -8.38 9.55
C VAL A 46 10.03 -7.12 10.34
N GLY A 47 9.08 -6.22 10.56
CA GLY A 47 9.32 -4.94 11.24
C GLY A 47 9.69 -5.10 12.71
N SER A 48 9.13 -6.11 13.40
CA SER A 48 9.45 -6.40 14.81
C SER A 48 10.77 -7.15 15.01
N SER A 49 11.42 -7.62 13.94
CA SER A 49 12.66 -8.41 14.03
C SER A 49 13.89 -7.62 14.48
N GLY A 50 13.83 -6.28 14.46
CA GLY A 50 14.98 -5.40 14.70
C GLY A 50 16.02 -5.40 13.57
N SER A 51 15.78 -6.14 12.47
CA SER A 51 16.73 -6.25 11.35
C SER A 51 16.66 -5.07 10.37
N LEU A 52 15.59 -4.28 10.42
CA LEU A 52 15.38 -3.11 9.57
C LEU A 52 15.20 -1.86 10.43
N ARG A 53 15.79 -0.74 10.00
CA ARG A 53 15.58 0.56 10.66
C ARG A 53 14.20 1.13 10.38
N ASN A 54 13.71 0.98 9.16
CA ASN A 54 12.40 1.45 8.69
C ASN A 54 11.74 0.35 7.86
N LEU A 55 10.40 0.32 7.87
CA LEU A 55 9.61 -0.56 7.02
C LEU A 55 8.36 0.18 6.55
N ARG A 56 8.12 0.16 5.24
CA ARG A 56 6.89 0.68 4.63
C ARG A 56 6.15 -0.44 3.93
N THR A 57 4.85 -0.54 4.19
CA THR A 57 3.97 -1.49 3.50
C THR A 57 3.02 -0.71 2.61
N ILE A 58 3.03 -1.04 1.32
CA ILE A 58 2.17 -0.42 0.31
C ILE A 58 1.31 -1.53 -0.29
N LYS A 59 0.00 -1.46 -0.08
CA LYS A 59 -0.94 -2.36 -0.76
C LYS A 59 -0.99 -1.97 -2.24
N LEU A 60 -0.66 -2.93 -3.10
CA LEU A 60 -0.93 -2.83 -4.52
C LEU A 60 -2.38 -3.25 -4.76
N ILE A 61 -3.06 -2.52 -5.65
CA ILE A 61 -4.44 -2.83 -6.04
C ILE A 61 -4.47 -3.24 -7.51
N THR A 62 -5.43 -4.08 -7.87
CA THR A 62 -5.59 -4.47 -9.27
C THR A 62 -6.15 -3.32 -10.11
N PRO A 63 -6.01 -3.35 -11.44
CA PRO A 63 -6.66 -2.39 -12.32
C PRO A 63 -8.19 -2.31 -12.11
N GLU A 64 -8.85 -3.43 -11.82
CA GLU A 64 -10.29 -3.51 -11.57
C GLU A 64 -10.67 -2.82 -10.25
N GLU A 65 -9.87 -3.02 -9.20
CA GLU A 65 -10.02 -2.28 -7.94
C GLU A 65 -9.79 -0.79 -8.14
N GLY A 66 -8.76 -0.41 -8.92
CA GLY A 66 -8.51 0.97 -9.33
C GLY A 66 -9.73 1.60 -10.01
N ARG A 67 -10.39 0.86 -10.92
CA ARG A 67 -11.64 1.34 -11.55
C ARG A 67 -12.76 1.54 -10.54
N LYS A 68 -12.94 0.63 -9.57
CA LYS A 68 -13.93 0.78 -8.49
C LYS A 68 -13.63 2.00 -7.61
N VAL A 69 -12.35 2.26 -7.32
CA VAL A 69 -11.89 3.46 -6.60
C VAL A 69 -12.27 4.71 -7.37
N LEU A 70 -12.03 4.76 -8.69
CA LEU A 70 -12.38 5.92 -9.52
C LEU A 70 -13.89 6.18 -9.55
N GLU A 71 -14.73 5.16 -9.65
CA GLU A 71 -16.19 5.34 -9.60
C GLU A 71 -16.66 5.89 -8.25
N LYS A 72 -16.12 5.38 -7.14
CA LYS A 72 -16.42 5.93 -5.80
C LYS A 72 -15.91 7.36 -5.65
N ALA A 73 -14.75 7.67 -6.21
CA ALA A 73 -14.16 9.01 -6.15
C ALA A 73 -15.02 10.06 -6.86
N LYS A 74 -15.70 9.71 -7.97
CA LYS A 74 -16.66 10.61 -8.63
C LYS A 74 -17.77 11.06 -7.67
N ALA A 75 -18.32 10.12 -6.90
CA ALA A 75 -19.34 10.43 -5.90
C ALA A 75 -18.79 11.20 -4.70
N ALA A 76 -17.59 10.86 -4.21
CA ALA A 76 -16.96 11.58 -3.10
C ALA A 76 -16.60 13.03 -3.46
N LYS A 77 -16.19 13.28 -4.72
CA LYS A 77 -15.80 14.61 -5.21
C LYS A 77 -16.93 15.63 -5.11
N THR A 78 -18.19 15.23 -5.30
CA THR A 78 -19.32 16.15 -5.21
C THR A 78 -19.62 16.56 -3.76
N ALA A 79 -19.24 15.74 -2.78
CA ALA A 79 -19.42 16.00 -1.36
C ALA A 79 -18.24 16.74 -0.71
N TYR A 80 -17.05 16.70 -1.32
CA TYR A 80 -15.85 17.31 -0.76
C TYR A 80 -15.71 18.79 -1.19
N ALA A 81 -15.80 19.69 -0.21
CA ALA A 81 -15.39 21.10 -0.36
C ALA A 81 -14.01 21.28 0.29
N PRO A 82 -12.96 21.60 -0.48
CA PRO A 82 -11.64 21.78 0.10
C PRO A 82 -11.65 22.98 1.07
N PRO A 83 -10.98 22.88 2.23
CA PRO A 83 -10.82 24.01 3.14
C PRO A 83 -10.27 25.24 2.41
N GLY A 84 -10.96 26.38 2.53
CA GLY A 84 -10.59 27.63 1.85
C GLY A 84 -11.19 27.82 0.45
N ALA A 85 -12.05 26.91 -0.04
CA ALA A 85 -12.82 27.15 -1.25
C ALA A 85 -13.76 28.35 -1.06
N LYS A 86 -13.54 29.44 -1.81
CA LYS A 86 -14.44 30.59 -1.83
C LYS A 86 -15.78 30.15 -2.43
N THR A 87 -16.88 30.35 -1.70
CA THR A 87 -18.23 30.25 -2.27
C THR A 87 -18.31 31.20 -3.47
N PRO A 88 -18.76 30.74 -4.65
CA PRO A 88 -18.99 31.65 -5.77
C PRO A 88 -19.94 32.75 -5.29
N ALA A 89 -19.56 34.02 -5.45
CA ALA A 89 -20.44 35.12 -5.13
C ALA A 89 -21.74 34.92 -5.90
N ALA A 90 -22.88 34.85 -5.19
CA ALA A 90 -24.18 34.77 -5.81
C ALA A 90 -24.33 35.98 -6.75
N VAL A 91 -24.38 35.71 -8.06
CA VAL A 91 -24.66 36.73 -9.07
C VAL A 91 -26.09 37.19 -8.81
N ARG A 92 -26.24 38.46 -8.40
CA ARG A 92 -27.53 39.15 -8.31
C ARG A 92 -28.04 39.51 -9.69
#